data_AF-A0A2E5Q4I1-F1
#
_entry.id   AF-A0A2E5Q4I1-F1
#
_cell.length_a   1.000
_cell.length_b   1.000
_cell.length_c   1.000
_cell.angle_alpha   90.00
_cell.angle_beta   90.00
_cell.angle_gamma   90.00
#
_symmetry.space_group_name_H-M   'P 1'
#
loop_
_entity.id
_entity.type
_entity.pdbx_description
1 polymer ?
#
loop_
_entity_poly.entity_id
_entity_poly.type
_entity_poly.pdbx_seq_one_letter_code
_entity_poly.pdbx_strand_id
1 'polypeptide(L)'
;MDFHETYFGSPAPGKRKSSVRAPHIRVLGDTAVVAYVRLVQSTTSDGQHSTAAFEETRIWHKTGDGWKNVHFHRSNVGRIELG
;
A
#
# COMPACT_ATOMS: atom_id res chain seq x y z
N MET A 1 -0.17 13.97 -9.04
CA MET A 1 -1.26 14.18 -8.05
C MET A 1 -2.04 12.87 -7.88
N ASP A 2 -1.34 11.73 -7.82
CA ASP A 2 -1.86 10.40 -8.24
C ASP A 2 -2.68 9.71 -7.14
N PHE A 3 -2.51 10.22 -5.92
CA PHE A 3 -3.25 9.99 -4.69
C PHE A 3 -4.76 10.21 -4.85
N HIS A 4 -5.17 11.17 -5.67
CA HIS A 4 -6.58 11.55 -5.77
C HIS A 4 -7.29 11.02 -7.03
N GLU A 5 -6.61 10.29 -7.91
CA GLU A 5 -7.21 9.81 -9.15
C GLU A 5 -8.47 8.96 -8.93
N THR A 6 -8.53 8.22 -7.81
CA THR A 6 -9.71 7.41 -7.46
C THR A 6 -10.89 8.25 -6.97
N TYR A 7 -10.65 9.51 -6.56
CA TYR A 7 -11.68 10.43 -6.08
C TYR A 7 -12.12 11.47 -7.13
N PHE A 8 -11.25 11.83 -8.08
CA PHE A 8 -11.54 12.89 -9.07
C PHE A 8 -11.61 12.41 -10.53
N GLY A 9 -11.31 11.14 -10.81
CA GLY A 9 -11.54 10.53 -12.13
C GLY A 9 -12.70 9.55 -12.05
N SER A 10 -13.65 9.61 -13.01
CA SER A 10 -14.80 8.71 -13.08
C SER A 10 -14.41 7.26 -12.75
N PRO A 11 -14.74 6.76 -11.56
CA PRO A 11 -14.29 5.46 -11.13
C PRO A 11 -15.25 4.43 -11.71
N ALA A 12 -14.73 3.58 -12.60
CA ALA A 12 -15.45 2.37 -12.96
C ALA A 12 -15.71 1.54 -11.69
N PRO A 13 -16.93 0.99 -11.50
CA PRO A 13 -17.26 0.15 -10.35
C PRO A 13 -16.24 -0.96 -10.14
N GLY A 14 -15.88 -1.26 -8.89
CA GLY A 14 -14.96 -2.34 -8.55
C GLY A 14 -13.46 -2.04 -8.72
N LYS A 15 -13.07 -0.80 -9.07
CA LYS A 15 -11.64 -0.42 -9.07
C LYS A 15 -11.05 -0.39 -7.67
N ARG A 16 -9.88 -1.00 -7.51
CA ARG A 16 -9.05 -0.98 -6.28
C ARG A 16 -7.65 -0.46 -6.59
N LYS A 17 -7.24 0.65 -5.99
CA LYS A 17 -5.90 1.25 -6.15
C LYS A 17 -5.12 1.13 -4.83
N SER A 18 -3.84 0.81 -4.90
CA SER A 18 -2.94 0.79 -3.74
C SER A 18 -1.87 1.87 -3.89
N SER A 19 -1.59 2.60 -2.81
CA SER A 19 -0.48 3.56 -2.75
C SER A 19 0.36 3.36 -1.49
N VAL A 20 1.65 3.65 -1.59
CA VAL A 20 2.62 3.60 -0.49
C VAL A 20 2.82 5.02 0.03
N ARG A 21 2.80 5.19 1.35
CA ARG A 21 2.97 6.48 2.05
C ARG A 21 4.09 6.38 3.08
N ALA A 22 4.84 7.49 3.18
CA ALA A 22 5.94 7.66 4.12
C ALA A 22 6.88 6.44 4.18
N PRO A 23 7.45 5.97 3.04
CA PRO A 23 8.35 4.83 3.06
C PRO A 23 9.61 5.15 3.87
N HIS A 24 9.93 4.27 4.80
CA HIS A 24 11.18 4.27 5.54
C HIS A 24 11.98 3.03 5.17
N ILE A 25 13.22 3.25 4.73
CA ILE A 25 14.10 2.19 4.22
C ILE A 25 15.40 2.21 5.01
N ARG A 26 15.78 1.06 5.56
CA ARG A 26 17.10 0.83 6.16
C ARG A 26 17.79 -0.34 5.47
N VAL A 27 18.98 -0.09 4.94
CA VAL A 27 19.86 -1.13 4.38
C VAL A 27 20.88 -1.54 5.44
N LEU A 28 21.07 -2.85 5.61
CA LEU A 28 21.88 -3.51 6.62
C LEU A 28 22.68 -4.62 5.91
N GLY A 29 23.78 -4.25 5.25
CA GLY A 29 24.54 -5.17 4.38
C GLY A 29 23.67 -5.71 3.25
N ASP A 30 23.56 -7.04 3.15
CA ASP A 30 22.71 -7.73 2.17
C ASP A 30 21.25 -7.86 2.61
N THR A 31 20.83 -7.15 3.65
CA THR A 31 19.43 -7.14 4.10
C THR A 31 18.88 -5.72 4.06
N ALA A 32 17.61 -5.54 3.77
CA ALA A 32 16.92 -4.26 3.87
C ALA A 32 15.58 -4.40 4.57
N VAL A 33 15.26 -3.44 5.42
CA VAL A 33 13.96 -3.29 6.06
C VAL A 33 13.24 -2.12 5.38
N VAL A 34 12.06 -2.40 4.84
CA VAL A 34 11.19 -1.42 4.18
C VAL A 34 9.88 -1.36 4.96
N ALA A 35 9.60 -0.23 5.61
CA ALA A 35 8.38 0.01 6.36
C ALA A 35 7.59 1.16 5.74
N TYR A 36 6.28 1.03 5.61
CA TYR A 36 5.43 2.08 5.04
C TYR A 36 3.97 1.93 5.45
N VAL A 37 3.18 2.97 5.23
CA VAL A 37 1.71 2.90 5.30
C VAL A 37 1.18 2.62 3.89
N ARG A 38 0.39 1.55 3.73
CA ARG A 38 -0.32 1.23 2.50
C ARG A 38 -1.76 1.73 2.59
N LEU A 39 -2.14 2.60 1.65
CA LEU A 39 -3.53 3.01 1.47
C LEU A 39 -4.13 2.22 0.31
N VAL A 40 -5.28 1.59 0.56
CA VAL A 40 -6.08 0.88 -0.43
C VAL A 40 -7.39 1.63 -0.63
N GLN A 41 -7.51 2.29 -1.77
CA GLN A 41 -8.72 3.00 -2.19
C GLN A 41 -9.58 2.04 -3.04
N SER A 42 -10.88 2.01 -2.79
CA SER A 42 -11.82 1.18 -3.55
C SER A 42 -13.15 1.89 -3.77
N THR A 43 -13.83 1.55 -4.86
CA THR A 43 -15.20 1.99 -5.16
C THR A 43 -16.11 0.77 -5.18
N THR A 44 -17.17 0.78 -4.37
CA THR A 44 -18.17 -0.31 -4.33
C THR A 44 -19.01 -0.33 -5.61
N SER A 45 -19.83 -1.38 -5.79
CA SER A 45 -20.80 -1.45 -6.89
C SER A 45 -21.77 -0.26 -6.89
N ASP A 46 -22.07 0.25 -5.70
CA ASP A 46 -23.07 1.29 -5.46
C ASP A 46 -22.45 2.70 -5.54
N GLY A 47 -21.20 2.80 -6.04
CA GLY A 47 -20.49 4.05 -6.23
C GLY A 47 -19.85 4.64 -4.96
N GLN A 48 -19.98 3.98 -3.80
CA GLN A 48 -19.38 4.47 -2.56
C GLN A 48 -17.86 4.29 -2.57
N HIS A 49 -17.15 5.32 -2.10
CA HIS A 49 -15.70 5.27 -1.98
C HIS A 49 -15.29 4.79 -0.59
N SER A 50 -14.23 4.01 -0.51
CA SER A 50 -13.62 3.67 0.78
C SER A 50 -12.11 3.60 0.70
N THR A 51 -11.46 3.97 1.79
CA THR A 51 -10.02 3.86 1.97
C THR A 51 -9.71 3.03 3.19
N ALA A 52 -8.94 1.97 3.01
CA ALA A 52 -8.35 1.19 4.09
C ALA A 52 -6.85 1.50 4.23
N ALA A 53 -6.37 1.61 5.46
CA ALA A 53 -4.98 1.86 5.79
C ALA A 53 -4.35 0.66 6.52
N PHE A 54 -3.13 0.32 6.14
CA PHE A 54 -2.35 -0.75 6.74
C PHE A 54 -0.92 -0.26 6.98
N GLU A 55 -0.28 -0.65 8.07
CA GLU A 55 1.18 -0.51 8.19
C GLU A 55 1.81 -1.82 7.74
N GLU A 56 2.76 -1.74 6.82
CA GLU A 56 3.48 -2.90 6.29
C GLU A 56 4.97 -2.75 6.58
N THR A 57 5.58 -3.81 7.09
CA THR A 57 7.04 -3.96 7.19
C THR A 57 7.46 -5.15 6.34
N ARG A 58 8.45 -4.96 5.49
CA ARG A 58 8.98 -5.97 4.57
C ARG A 58 10.48 -6.11 4.79
N ILE A 59 10.94 -7.34 4.93
CA ILE A 59 12.36 -7.67 4.98
C ILE A 59 12.76 -8.21 3.62
N TRP A 60 13.81 -7.64 3.07
CA TRP A 60 14.41 -8.00 1.80
C TRP A 60 15.82 -8.52 2.02
N HIS A 61 16.19 -9.57 1.31
CA HIS A 61 17.54 -10.10 1.30
C HIS A 61 18.10 -10.05 -0.12
N LYS A 62 19.31 -9.53 -0.29
CA LYS A 62 20.02 -9.43 -1.56
C LYS A 62 20.72 -10.75 -1.83
N THR A 63 20.42 -11.33 -2.97
CA THR A 63 21.03 -12.56 -3.49
C THR A 63 21.77 -12.25 -4.80
N GLY A 64 22.48 -13.24 -5.36
CA GLY A 64 23.07 -13.11 -6.70
C GLY A 64 22.04 -12.74 -7.78
N ASP A 65 20.78 -13.16 -7.61
CA ASP A 65 19.67 -12.87 -8.53
C ASP A 65 18.96 -11.54 -8.22
N GLY A 66 19.51 -10.72 -7.32
CA GLY A 66 18.88 -9.48 -6.84
C GLY A 66 18.12 -9.63 -5.52
N TRP A 67 17.21 -8.70 -5.25
CA TRP A 67 16.49 -8.61 -3.98
C TRP A 67 15.29 -9.55 -3.92
N LYS A 68 15.20 -10.35 -2.85
CA LYS A 68 14.06 -11.24 -2.57
C LYS A 68 13.35 -10.77 -1.30
N ASN A 69 12.03 -10.64 -1.33
CA ASN A 69 11.26 -10.38 -0.12
C ASN A 69 11.19 -11.68 0.69
N VAL A 70 11.87 -11.72 1.83
CA VAL A 70 12.01 -12.94 2.64
C VAL A 70 11.03 -12.97 3.81
N HIS A 71 10.47 -11.82 4.19
CA HIS A 71 9.46 -11.73 5.24
C HIS A 71 8.60 -10.47 5.04
N PHE A 72 7.36 -10.53 5.51
CA PHE A 72 6.52 -9.36 5.67
C PHE A 72 5.61 -9.46 6.90
N HIS A 73 5.31 -8.32 7.49
CA HIS A 73 4.31 -8.14 8.54
C HIS A 73 3.34 -7.05 8.09
N ARG A 74 2.04 -7.21 8.42
CA ARG A 74 1.01 -6.21 8.14
C ARG A 74 0.03 -6.08 9.31
N SER A 75 -0.14 -4.86 9.79
CA SER A 75 -1.21 -4.47 10.74
C SER A 75 -2.31 -3.70 10.01
N ASN A 76 -3.55 -3.85 10.48
CA ASN A 76 -4.67 -3.03 10.02
C ASN A 76 -4.74 -1.77 10.89
N VAL A 77 -4.80 -0.60 10.26
CA VAL A 77 -4.96 0.69 10.96
C VAL A 77 -6.43 1.06 11.03
N GLY A 78 -7.18 0.86 9.95
CA GLY A 78 -8.59 1.19 9.89
C GLY A 78 -9.11 1.41 8.47
N ARG A 79 -10.42 1.64 8.38
CA ARG A 79 -11.13 1.91 7.12
C ARG A 79 -12.05 3.10 7.31
N ILE A 80 -12.12 3.96 6.29
CA ILE A 80 -13.07 5.05 6.19
C ILE A 80 -13.91 4.83 4.93
N GLU A 81 -15.22 4.99 5.08
CA GLU A 81 -16.18 5.08 3.98
C GLU A 81 -16.49 6.55 3.75
N LEU A 82 -16.52 6.95 2.48
CA LEU A 82 -16.77 8.31 2.05
C LEU A 82 -18.07 8.27 1.26
N GLY A 83 -19.12 8.82 1.89
CA GLY A 83 -20.45 9.03 1.33
C GLY A 83 -20.64 10.44 0.82
#